data_AF-A0A1V4ZRA1-F1
#
_entry.id   AF-A0A1V4ZRA1-F1
#
_cell.length_a   1.000
_cell.length_b   1.000
_cell.length_c   1.000
_cell.angle_alpha   90.00
_cell.angle_beta   90.00
_cell.angle_gamma   90.00
#
_symmetry.space_group_name_H-M   'P 1'
#
loop_
_entity.id
_entity.type
_entity.pdbx_description
1 polymer ?
#
loop_
_entity_poly.entity_id
_entity_poly.type
_entity_poly.pdbx_seq_one_letter_code
_entity_poly.pdbx_strand_id
1 'polypeptide(L)'
;MELTEQLRTFIDEGKDWERKATSVKGVTIIRLPKTKNRAASLAIDFNPVNEHGVPMKKKGIMIMNTAELAAFRAAFNNEKVDVLLKALEEVLPERKAAAAQAKPDILQL
;
A
#
# COMPACT_ATOMS: atom_id res chain seq x y z
N MET A 1 -11.37 21.34 -4.08
CA MET A 1 -9.93 21.42 -3.75
C MET A 1 -9.19 20.50 -4.69
N GLU A 2 -8.14 20.99 -5.35
CA GLU A 2 -7.24 20.19 -6.18
C GLU A 2 -6.57 19.08 -5.34
N LEU A 3 -6.35 17.88 -5.90
CA LEU A 3 -5.75 16.74 -5.19
C LEU A 3 -4.43 17.12 -4.51
N THR A 4 -3.59 17.90 -5.20
CA THR A 4 -2.31 18.40 -4.70
C THR A 4 -2.47 19.18 -3.39
N GLU A 5 -3.48 20.05 -3.30
CA GLU A 5 -3.74 20.84 -2.10
C GLU A 5 -4.17 19.96 -0.93
N GLN A 6 -5.03 18.96 -1.18
CA GLN A 6 -5.42 18.01 -0.13
C GLN A 6 -4.24 17.19 0.41
N LEU A 7 -3.29 16.85 -0.47
CA LEU A 7 -2.06 16.15 -0.07
C LEU A 7 -1.10 17.07 0.68
N ARG A 8 -1.00 18.35 0.32
CA ARG A 8 -0.25 19.38 1.05
C ARG A 8 -0.79 19.56 2.47
N THR A 9 -2.10 19.74 2.62
CA THR A 9 -2.72 19.79 3.95
C THR A 9 -2.44 18.51 4.73
N PHE A 10 -2.52 17.35 4.09
CA PHE A 10 -2.29 16.08 4.77
C PHE A 10 -0.86 15.90 5.28
N ILE A 11 0.17 16.32 4.52
CA ILE A 11 1.56 16.22 4.98
C ILE A 11 1.86 17.22 6.11
N ASP A 12 1.24 18.40 6.10
CA ASP A 12 1.47 19.46 7.08
C ASP A 12 0.72 19.21 8.39
N GLU A 13 -0.56 18.82 8.32
CA GLU A 13 -1.46 18.71 9.47
C GLU A 13 -1.65 17.27 9.97
N GLY A 14 -1.35 16.26 9.15
CA GLY A 14 -1.56 14.86 9.50
C GLY A 14 -0.67 14.40 10.67
N LYS A 15 -1.08 13.34 11.35
CA LYS A 15 -0.31 12.69 12.42
C LYS A 15 0.76 11.76 11.83
N ASP A 16 1.77 11.46 12.64
CA ASP A 16 2.80 10.49 12.25
C ASP A 16 2.15 9.12 12.06
N TRP A 17 2.46 8.48 10.92
CA TRP A 17 1.87 7.20 10.50
C TRP A 17 0.38 7.22 10.22
N GLU A 18 -0.22 8.41 10.09
CA GLU A 18 -1.61 8.54 9.69
C GLU A 18 -1.83 7.97 8.28
N ARG A 19 -2.95 7.25 8.12
CA ARG A 19 -3.32 6.60 6.86
C ARG A 19 -4.65 7.17 6.38
N LYS A 20 -4.72 7.48 5.09
CA LYS A 20 -5.92 7.94 4.40
C LYS A 20 -6.26 6.95 3.29
N ALA A 21 -7.46 6.35 3.34
CA ALA A 21 -7.88 5.45 2.28
C ALA A 21 -8.16 6.21 1.00
N THR A 22 -8.06 5.56 -0.15
CA THR A 22 -8.39 6.14 -1.45
C THR A 22 -9.61 5.45 -2.07
N SER A 23 -10.16 6.02 -3.14
CA SER A 23 -11.23 5.39 -3.94
C SER A 23 -10.80 4.07 -4.57
N VAL A 24 -9.48 3.83 -4.71
CA VAL A 24 -8.92 2.58 -5.20
C VAL A 24 -8.74 1.61 -4.03
N LYS A 25 -9.44 0.47 -4.10
CA LYS A 25 -9.36 -0.59 -3.08
C LYS A 25 -7.93 -1.10 -2.93
N GLY A 26 -7.48 -1.23 -1.69
CA GLY A 26 -6.12 -1.69 -1.38
C GLY A 26 -5.03 -0.64 -1.59
N VAL A 27 -5.41 0.62 -1.85
CA VAL A 27 -4.48 1.74 -1.97
C VAL A 27 -4.78 2.75 -0.88
N THR A 28 -3.77 3.00 -0.04
CA THR A 28 -3.85 3.99 1.04
C THR A 28 -2.65 4.93 0.98
N ILE A 29 -2.86 6.19 1.35
CA ILE A 29 -1.79 7.18 1.49
C ILE A 29 -1.37 7.18 2.95
N ILE A 30 -0.07 7.13 3.22
CA ILE A 30 0.48 7.19 4.58
C ILE A 30 1.37 8.41 4.73
N ARG A 31 1.21 9.12 5.85
CA ARG A 31 2.12 10.19 6.26
C ARG A 31 3.27 9.62 7.08
N LEU A 32 4.47 9.84 6.60
CA LEU A 32 5.71 9.45 7.27
C LEU A 32 6.23 10.60 8.11
N PRO A 33 6.68 10.34 9.34
CA PRO A 33 7.20 11.36 10.24
C PRO A 33 8.44 12.03 9.66
N LYS A 34 8.65 13.29 10.04
CA LYS A 34 9.96 13.94 9.89
C LYS A 34 10.96 13.24 10.80
N THR A 35 12.14 12.95 10.27
CA THR A 35 13.29 12.43 11.05
C THR A 35 14.42 13.46 11.04
N LYS A 36 15.49 13.21 11.80
CA LYS A 36 16.66 14.11 11.85
C LYS A 36 17.23 14.43 10.46
N ASN A 37 17.19 13.46 9.54
CA ASN A 37 17.81 13.55 8.22
C ASN A 37 16.80 13.63 7.06
N ARG A 38 15.49 13.65 7.34
CA ARG A 38 14.46 13.58 6.31
C ARG A 38 13.22 14.39 6.70
N ALA A 39 12.73 15.24 5.80
CA ALA A 39 11.44 15.90 5.97
C ALA A 39 10.30 14.89 6.11
N ALA A 40 9.16 15.34 6.64
CA ALA A 40 7.92 14.57 6.53
C ALA A 40 7.66 14.27 5.05
N SER A 41 7.03 13.13 4.77
CA SER A 41 6.77 12.71 3.39
C SER A 41 5.50 11.87 3.32
N LEU A 42 4.92 11.76 2.13
CA LEU A 42 3.82 10.84 1.87
C LEU A 42 4.34 9.63 1.10
N ALA A 43 3.73 8.49 1.34
CA ALA A 43 3.90 7.29 0.53
C ALA A 43 2.56 6.66 0.21
N ILE A 44 2.54 5.80 -0.80
CA ILE A 44 1.39 4.95 -1.10
C ILE A 44 1.68 3.56 -0.55
N ASP A 45 0.79 3.04 0.28
CA ASP A 45 0.80 1.64 0.72
C ASP A 45 -0.19 0.84 -0.12
N PHE A 46 0.35 -0.11 -0.88
CA PHE A 46 -0.40 -1.07 -1.70
C PHE A 46 -0.59 -2.37 -0.94
N ASN A 47 -1.84 -2.72 -0.66
CA ASN A 47 -2.20 -3.97 -0.01
C ASN A 47 -3.44 -4.53 -0.70
N PRO A 48 -3.30 -5.57 -1.55
CA PRO A 48 -4.44 -6.20 -2.20
C PRO A 48 -5.50 -6.56 -1.18
N VAL A 49 -6.76 -6.33 -1.53
CA VAL A 49 -7.90 -6.74 -0.70
C VAL A 49 -8.59 -7.93 -1.34
N ASN A 50 -9.14 -8.82 -0.52
CA ASN A 50 -9.98 -9.90 -1.00
C ASN A 50 -11.39 -9.40 -1.40
N GLU A 51 -12.26 -10.32 -1.81
CA GLU A 51 -13.65 -10.04 -2.21
C GLU A 51 -14.48 -9.32 -1.15
N HIS A 52 -14.13 -9.52 0.13
CA HIS A 52 -14.78 -8.89 1.28
C HIS A 52 -14.16 -7.53 1.66
N GLY A 53 -13.21 -7.02 0.88
CA GLY A 53 -12.52 -5.75 1.15
C GLY A 53 -11.45 -5.84 2.25
N VAL A 54 -11.03 -7.06 2.59
CA VAL A 54 -10.08 -7.32 3.68
C VAL A 54 -8.66 -7.36 3.12
N PRO A 55 -7.70 -6.63 3.72
CA PRO A 55 -6.30 -6.67 3.29
C PRO A 55 -5.72 -8.09 3.37
N MET A 56 -5.10 -8.55 2.29
CA MET A 56 -4.51 -9.88 2.19
C MET A 56 -3.21 -10.00 3.00
N LYS A 57 -2.56 -8.89 3.34
CA LYS A 57 -1.30 -8.87 4.10
C LYS A 57 -1.42 -7.97 5.33
N LYS A 58 -0.69 -8.32 6.41
CA LYS A 58 -0.55 -7.43 7.60
C LYS A 58 0.18 -6.13 7.29
N LYS A 59 1.12 -6.18 6.33
CA LYS A 59 1.89 -5.01 5.85
C LYS A 59 1.81 -5.00 4.33
N GLY A 60 1.40 -3.87 3.77
CA GLY A 60 1.44 -3.63 2.33
C GLY A 60 2.84 -3.30 1.84
N ILE A 61 2.93 -2.97 0.55
CA ILE A 61 4.13 -2.51 -0.11
C ILE A 61 4.06 -1.00 -0.17
N MET A 62 5.00 -0.35 0.52
CA MET A 62 5.14 1.09 0.51
C MET A 62 5.95 1.52 -0.72
N ILE A 63 5.39 2.45 -1.49
CA ILE A 63 5.97 3.01 -2.70
C ILE A 63 6.00 4.53 -2.56
N MET A 64 7.18 5.11 -2.74
CA MET A 64 7.43 6.54 -2.48
C MET A 64 7.53 7.39 -3.75
N ASN A 65 7.79 6.76 -4.90
CA ASN A 65 8.00 7.46 -6.16
C ASN A 65 7.65 6.60 -7.37
N THR A 66 7.56 7.23 -8.54
CA THR A 66 7.19 6.57 -9.80
C THR A 66 8.23 5.54 -10.27
N ALA A 67 9.51 5.72 -9.96
CA ALA A 67 10.57 4.78 -10.35
C ALA A 67 10.43 3.45 -9.60
N GLU A 68 10.17 3.49 -8.29
CA GLU A 68 9.84 2.31 -7.49
C GLU A 68 8.59 1.61 -8.03
N LEU A 69 7.52 2.37 -8.34
CA LEU A 69 6.30 1.79 -8.90
C LEU A 69 6.56 1.08 -10.22
N ALA A 70 7.37 1.67 -11.10
CA ALA A 70 7.73 1.06 -12.38
C ALA A 70 8.53 -0.24 -12.19
N ALA A 71 9.49 -0.25 -11.27
CA ALA A 71 10.29 -1.43 -10.95
C ALA A 71 9.41 -2.57 -10.39
N PHE A 72 8.50 -2.26 -9.46
CA PHE A 72 7.56 -3.25 -8.93
C PHE A 72 6.62 -3.79 -10.01
N ARG A 73 6.09 -2.94 -10.90
CA ARG A 73 5.26 -3.37 -12.03
C ARG A 73 6.00 -4.32 -12.96
N ALA A 74 7.27 -4.01 -13.27
CA ALA A 74 8.09 -4.89 -14.10
C ALA A 74 8.34 -6.26 -13.43
N ALA A 75 8.56 -6.29 -12.10
CA ALA A 75 8.71 -7.53 -11.35
C ALA A 75 7.41 -8.35 -11.28
N PHE A 76 6.26 -7.71 -11.00
CA PHE A 76 4.97 -8.40 -10.90
C PHE A 76 4.46 -8.93 -12.24
N ASN A 77 4.86 -8.31 -13.35
CA ASN A 77 4.50 -8.78 -14.69
C ASN A 77 5.51 -9.78 -15.28
N ASN A 78 6.50 -10.23 -14.49
CA ASN A 78 7.50 -11.18 -14.96
C ASN A 78 7.03 -12.62 -14.74
N GLU A 79 6.80 -13.36 -15.83
CA GLU A 79 6.32 -14.75 -15.81
C GLU A 79 7.17 -15.70 -14.94
N LYS A 80 8.47 -15.43 -14.79
CA LYS A 80 9.35 -16.24 -13.92
C LYS A 80 8.96 -16.15 -12.45
N VAL A 81 8.39 -15.01 -12.03
CA VAL A 81 7.87 -14.82 -10.67
C VAL A 81 6.63 -15.69 -10.46
N ASP A 82 5.75 -15.82 -11.46
CA ASP A 82 4.58 -16.69 -11.39
C ASP A 82 4.98 -18.17 -11.28
N VAL A 83 5.95 -18.60 -12.10
CA VAL A 83 6.49 -19.97 -12.03
C VAL A 83 7.09 -20.25 -10.66
N LEU A 84 7.87 -19.30 -10.12
CA LEU A 84 8.44 -19.42 -8.78
C LEU A 84 7.35 -19.52 -7.70
N LEU A 85 6.29 -18.70 -7.79
CA LEU A 85 5.22 -18.72 -6.80
C LEU A 85 4.47 -20.06 -6.80
N LYS A 86 4.17 -20.63 -7.98
CA LYS A 86 3.56 -21.95 -8.11
C LYS A 86 4.43 -23.05 -7.50
N ALA A 87 5.72 -23.05 -7.79
CA ALA A 87 6.66 -24.01 -7.20
C ALA A 87 6.73 -23.88 -5.66
N LEU A 88 6.62 -22.67 -5.13
CA LEU A 88 6.54 -22.45 -3.68
C LEU A 88 5.24 -23.02 -3.09
N GLU A 89 4.12 -22.86 -3.77
CA GLU A 89 2.81 -23.41 -3.33
C GLU A 89 2.82 -24.94 -3.31
N GLU A 90 3.54 -25.60 -4.21
CA GLU A 90 3.67 -27.07 -4.23
C GLU A 90 4.50 -27.62 -3.07
N VAL A 91 5.51 -26.86 -2.61
CA VAL A 91 6.45 -27.32 -1.57
C VAL A 91 5.99 -26.93 -0.17
N LEU A 92 5.16 -25.89 -0.04
CA LEU A 92 4.75 -25.34 1.25
C LEU A 92 3.39 -25.91 1.71
N PRO A 93 3.23 -26.22 3.00
CA PRO A 93 1.93 -26.61 3.55
C PRO A 93 0.94 -25.44 3.51
N GLU A 94 -0.35 -25.73 3.34
CA GLU A 94 -1.40 -24.71 3.27
C GLU A 94 -1.40 -23.78 4.51
N ARG A 95 -1.35 -22.46 4.27
CA ARG A 95 -1.50 -21.45 5.33
C ARG A 95 -2.95 -21.01 5.46
N LYS A 96 -3.46 -21.04 6.70
CA LYS A 96 -4.75 -20.41 7.06
C LYS A 96 -4.68 -18.88 6.89
N ALA A 97 -5.59 -18.31 6.10
CA ALA A 97 -5.69 -16.87 5.88
C ALA A 97 -6.11 -16.11 7.16
N ALA A 98 -5.48 -14.97 7.45
CA ALA A 98 -5.74 -14.17 8.64
C ALA A 98 -6.92 -13.18 8.45
N ALA A 99 -7.75 -13.05 9.48
CA ALA A 99 -9.04 -12.35 9.52
C ALA A 99 -8.96 -10.80 9.52
N ALA A 100 -10.09 -10.19 9.15
CA ALA A 100 -10.31 -8.79 8.78
C ALA A 100 -10.37 -7.75 9.91
N GLN A 101 -9.98 -6.50 9.62
CA GLN A 101 -10.23 -5.31 10.46
C GLN A 101 -10.73 -4.10 9.65
N ALA A 102 -11.36 -3.16 10.36
CA ALA A 102 -12.46 -2.25 10.00
C ALA A 102 -12.22 -1.12 8.96
N LYS A 103 -13.33 -0.55 8.47
CA LYS A 103 -13.44 0.49 7.42
C LYS A 103 -12.93 1.88 7.88
N PRO A 104 -11.99 2.51 7.15
CA PRO A 104 -11.62 3.92 7.32
C PRO A 104 -12.26 4.85 6.26
N ASP A 105 -12.23 6.15 6.54
CA ASP A 105 -12.73 7.26 5.72
C ASP A 105 -11.98 7.38 4.37
N ILE A 106 -12.71 7.65 3.28
CA ILE A 106 -12.28 7.42 1.88
C ILE A 106 -11.99 8.76 1.15
N LEU A 107 -10.75 8.93 0.68
CA LEU A 107 -10.35 10.00 -0.23
C LEU A 107 -10.70 9.65 -1.68
N GLN A 108 -11.41 10.52 -2.39
CA GLN A 108 -11.64 10.34 -3.83
C GLN A 108 -10.42 10.79 -4.63
N LEU A 109 -9.93 9.91 -5.51
CA LEU A 109 -8.88 10.19 -6.50
C LEU A 109 -9.47 10.70 -7.80
#